data_AF-A0A523ZV35-F1
#
_entry.id   AF-A0A523ZV35-F1
#
_cell.length_a   1.000
_cell.length_b   1.000
_cell.length_c   1.000
_cell.angle_alpha   90.00
_cell.angle_beta   90.00
_cell.angle_gamma   90.00
#
_symmetry.space_group_name_H-M   'P 1'
#
loop_
_entity.id
_entity.type
_entity.pdbx_description
1 polymer ?
#
loop_
_entity_poly.entity_id
_entity_poly.type
_entity_poly.pdbx_seq_one_letter_code
_entity_poly.pdbx_strand_id
1 'polypeptide(L)'
;MGSKLTGKVIISLIIAFILILPAISHAQQKQRIKVIVRNASIRLQPNVDSEVILSPPIGSTFEVEKKIGEWYEIKFSSELGVLITGYIHSMFVDVIAAELEPEPEIVQEPVQPQAQPRPTRARPPATQSKFNISVGAFFSAAQEMYVNEWSMDYLGELLYVDDYMESPYATGFTAGFGLFLMPKIELFGSFASASGDPWWEMELEIPSPYLFDDPRWDDIDSEAFSEDDQLIYKQNIFSFGLNLYLMRTGKWSLYIGGGGSYIMTTVELLYDVAFTHNWYPLTSDHDVVIDSVTFEETKINTFGFNFKFGAELRVSRNIFLFLEGMYISA
;
A
#
# COMPACT_ATOMS: atom_id res chain seq x y z
N MET A 1 3.67 -28.83 -24.25
CA MET A 1 5.10 -29.16 -24.02
C MET A 1 5.70 -28.08 -23.13
N GLY A 2 5.34 -28.10 -21.83
CA GLY A 2 5.71 -27.05 -20.88
C GLY A 2 7.06 -27.34 -20.24
N SER A 3 8.07 -26.52 -20.51
CA SER A 3 9.35 -26.63 -19.82
C SER A 3 9.17 -26.21 -18.37
N LYS A 4 9.24 -27.17 -17.44
CA LYS A 4 9.27 -26.92 -16.00
C LYS A 4 10.43 -25.97 -15.68
N LEU A 5 10.13 -24.75 -15.23
CA LEU A 5 11.14 -23.84 -14.72
C LEU A 5 11.74 -24.46 -13.47
N THR A 6 12.93 -25.02 -13.60
CA THR A 6 13.67 -25.57 -12.46
C THR A 6 14.12 -24.44 -11.53
N GLY A 7 14.19 -24.67 -10.22
CA GLY A 7 14.49 -23.64 -9.21
C GLY A 7 15.78 -22.83 -9.47
N LYS A 8 16.70 -23.35 -10.29
CA LYS A 8 17.89 -22.62 -10.76
C LYS A 8 17.54 -21.46 -11.72
N VAL A 9 16.50 -21.59 -12.53
CA VAL A 9 16.00 -20.54 -13.44
C VAL A 9 15.33 -19.42 -12.65
N ILE A 10 14.58 -19.75 -11.59
CA ILE A 10 13.96 -18.77 -10.69
C ILE A 10 15.04 -17.99 -9.92
N ILE A 11 16.05 -18.68 -9.39
CA ILE A 11 17.19 -18.02 -8.70
C ILE A 11 17.98 -17.14 -9.68
N SER A 12 18.18 -17.58 -10.93
CA SER A 12 18.86 -16.78 -11.95
C SER A 12 18.05 -15.54 -12.36
N LEU A 13 16.71 -15.63 -12.40
CA LEU A 13 15.82 -14.50 -12.65
C LEU A 13 15.78 -13.51 -11.49
N ILE A 14 15.82 -13.97 -10.24
CA ILE A 14 15.90 -13.11 -9.04
C ILE A 14 17.25 -12.39 -8.99
N ILE A 15 18.36 -13.08 -9.29
CA ILE A 15 19.70 -12.47 -9.37
C ILE A 15 19.79 -11.49 -10.55
N ALA A 16 19.15 -11.80 -11.70
CA ALA A 16 19.04 -10.87 -12.82
C ALA A 16 18.20 -9.62 -12.47
N PHE A 17 17.12 -9.78 -11.69
CA PHE A 17 16.30 -8.65 -11.21
C PHE A 17 17.04 -7.76 -10.20
N ILE A 18 17.88 -8.35 -9.32
CA ILE A 18 18.73 -7.62 -8.37
C ILE A 18 19.90 -6.92 -9.09
N LEU A 19 20.41 -7.47 -10.20
CA LEU A 19 21.49 -6.86 -10.99
C LEU A 19 21.04 -5.75 -11.95
N ILE A 20 19.72 -5.57 -12.17
CA ILE A 20 19.17 -4.45 -12.96
C ILE A 20 18.98 -3.18 -12.08
N LEU A 21 19.19 -3.27 -10.77
CA LEU A 21 19.19 -2.12 -9.86
C LEU A 21 20.61 -1.65 -9.52
N PRO A 22 21.33 -1.02 -10.47
CA PRO A 22 22.09 0.17 -10.09
C PRO A 22 22.15 1.22 -11.22
N ALA A 23 21.11 2.06 -11.32
CA ALA A 23 21.20 3.40 -11.90
C ALA A 23 19.99 4.18 -11.33
N ILE A 24 20.09 4.96 -10.27
CA ILE A 24 20.86 6.19 -10.15
C ILE A 24 21.10 6.40 -8.65
N SER A 25 22.34 6.27 -8.23
CA SER A 25 22.82 6.90 -6.99
C SER A 25 24.25 7.33 -7.20
N HIS A 26 24.44 8.23 -8.18
CA HIS A 26 25.47 9.24 -7.98
C HIS A 26 24.93 10.16 -6.89
N ALA A 27 25.30 9.88 -5.64
CA ALA A 27 25.25 10.88 -4.59
C ALA A 27 26.19 12.02 -5.03
N GLN A 28 25.66 12.93 -5.85
CA GLN A 28 26.36 14.13 -6.26
C GLN A 28 26.64 14.90 -4.97
N GLN A 29 27.91 14.94 -4.56
CA GLN A 29 28.33 15.77 -3.44
C GLN A 29 27.83 17.18 -3.71
N LYS A 30 26.89 17.65 -2.87
CA LYS A 30 26.32 18.98 -3.02
C LYS A 30 27.42 20.01 -2.77
N GLN A 31 27.82 20.70 -3.83
CA GLN A 31 28.81 21.76 -3.79
C GLN A 31 28.32 22.89 -2.89
N ARG A 32 29.18 23.41 -2.01
CA ARG A 32 28.86 24.57 -1.17
C ARG A 32 29.55 25.81 -1.70
N ILE A 33 28.86 26.94 -1.59
CA ILE A 33 29.37 28.26 -1.96
C ILE A 33 29.30 29.20 -0.76
N LYS A 34 30.25 30.13 -0.65
CA LYS A 34 30.31 31.16 0.38
C LYS A 34 30.31 32.54 -0.25
N VAL A 35 29.46 33.43 0.24
CA VAL A 35 29.39 34.82 -0.21
C VAL A 35 30.63 35.59 0.22
N ILE A 36 31.31 36.23 -0.73
CA ILE A 36 32.57 36.97 -0.51
C ILE A 36 32.43 38.48 -0.67
N VAL A 37 31.27 38.98 -1.11
CA VAL A 37 31.02 40.42 -1.30
C VAL A 37 29.96 40.93 -0.33
N ARG A 38 30.00 42.23 0.00
CA ARG A 38 29.04 42.86 0.93
C ARG A 38 27.63 43.04 0.33
N ASN A 39 27.54 43.25 -0.98
CA ASN A 39 26.28 43.54 -1.70
C ASN A 39 25.91 42.41 -2.68
N ALA A 40 25.95 41.16 -2.21
CA ALA A 40 25.48 40.04 -3.02
C ALA A 40 23.97 40.15 -3.25
N SER A 41 23.51 39.76 -4.44
CA SER A 41 22.09 39.67 -4.77
C SER A 41 21.74 38.26 -5.22
N ILE A 42 20.70 37.72 -4.61
CA ILE A 42 20.03 36.50 -5.04
C ILE A 42 18.78 36.93 -5.80
N ARG A 43 18.61 36.42 -7.01
CA ARG A 43 17.56 36.82 -7.95
C ARG A 43 16.59 35.68 -8.24
N LEU A 44 15.39 36.02 -8.69
CA LEU A 44 14.35 35.05 -9.01
C LEU A 44 14.69 34.22 -10.27
N GLN A 45 15.43 34.79 -11.21
CA GLN A 45 15.89 34.15 -12.44
C GLN A 45 17.40 34.42 -12.66
N PRO A 46 18.12 33.55 -13.40
CA PRO A 46 19.56 33.71 -13.66
C PRO A 46 19.86 34.76 -14.74
N ASN A 47 19.39 36.00 -14.54
CA ASN A 47 19.68 37.15 -15.39
C ASN A 47 19.78 38.44 -14.57
N VAL A 48 20.49 39.44 -15.10
CA VAL A 48 20.81 40.69 -14.38
C VAL A 48 19.63 41.65 -14.22
N ASP A 49 18.57 41.48 -15.01
CA ASP A 49 17.35 42.30 -14.97
C ASP A 49 16.26 41.70 -14.06
N SER A 50 16.49 40.51 -13.52
CA SER A 50 15.54 39.79 -12.67
C SER A 50 15.44 40.41 -11.27
N GLU A 51 14.24 40.38 -10.69
CA GLU A 51 13.97 40.85 -9.33
C GLU A 51 14.91 40.23 -8.28
N VAL A 52 15.46 41.08 -7.40
CA VAL A 52 16.28 40.66 -6.28
C VAL A 52 15.38 40.22 -5.15
N ILE A 53 15.43 38.93 -4.81
CA ILE A 53 14.58 38.32 -3.79
C ILE A 53 15.26 38.30 -2.41
N LEU A 54 16.59 38.36 -2.37
CA LEU A 54 17.35 38.40 -1.12
C LEU A 54 18.76 38.98 -1.34
N SER A 55 19.25 39.75 -0.36
CA SER A 55 20.66 40.16 -0.29
C SER A 55 21.34 39.55 0.94
N PRO A 56 22.09 38.45 0.78
CA PRO A 56 22.71 37.76 1.91
C PRO A 56 23.95 38.52 2.42
N PRO A 57 24.24 38.48 3.72
CA PRO A 57 25.46 39.06 4.27
C PRO A 57 26.71 38.29 3.82
N ILE A 58 27.87 38.98 3.81
CA ILE A 58 29.17 38.37 3.53
C ILE A 58 29.44 37.20 4.49
N GLY A 59 29.98 36.11 3.96
CA GLY A 59 30.24 34.88 4.68
C GLY A 59 29.06 33.89 4.73
N SER A 60 27.88 34.27 4.23
CA SER A 60 26.74 33.33 4.11
C SER A 60 27.10 32.15 3.21
N THR A 61 26.69 30.95 3.60
CA THR A 61 26.95 29.73 2.84
C THR A 61 25.64 29.14 2.30
N PHE A 62 25.71 28.60 1.08
CA PHE A 62 24.56 27.97 0.42
C PHE A 62 24.97 26.65 -0.22
N GLU A 63 24.05 25.68 -0.22
CA GLU A 63 24.19 24.46 -1.01
C GLU A 63 23.72 24.74 -2.43
N VAL A 64 24.56 24.38 -3.40
CA VAL A 64 24.29 24.53 -4.83
C VAL A 64 23.52 23.29 -5.29
N GLU A 65 22.33 23.51 -5.85
CA GLU A 65 21.54 22.45 -6.47
C GLU A 65 22.01 22.19 -7.91
N LYS A 66 22.34 23.25 -8.64
CA LYS A 66 22.97 23.20 -9.97
C LYS A 66 23.59 24.53 -10.37
N LYS A 67 24.48 24.51 -11.36
CA LYS A 67 25.05 25.71 -12.00
C LYS A 67 24.41 25.90 -13.39
N ILE A 68 23.94 27.11 -13.69
CA ILE A 68 23.36 27.49 -14.99
C ILE A 68 24.17 28.68 -15.54
N GLY A 69 25.06 28.43 -16.49
CA GLY A 69 26.01 29.45 -16.95
C GLY A 69 26.85 30.00 -15.79
N GLU A 70 26.80 31.31 -15.57
CA GLU A 70 27.49 31.99 -14.47
C GLU A 70 26.66 32.10 -13.17
N TRP A 71 25.54 31.38 -13.07
CA TRP A 71 24.65 31.44 -11.92
C TRP A 71 24.62 30.12 -11.16
N TYR A 72 24.61 30.20 -9.83
CA TYR A 72 24.35 29.06 -8.96
C TYR A 72 22.90 29.08 -8.52
N GLU A 73 22.18 27.98 -8.76
CA GLU A 73 20.86 27.75 -8.19
C GLU A 73 21.00 27.27 -6.75
N ILE A 74 20.40 28.01 -5.83
CA ILE A 74 20.41 27.73 -4.40
C ILE A 74 18.98 27.65 -3.87
N LYS A 75 18.80 26.84 -2.83
CA LYS A 75 17.55 26.78 -2.07
C LYS A 75 17.79 27.33 -0.68
N PHE A 76 17.02 28.33 -0.29
CA PHE A 76 17.09 28.92 1.06
C PHE A 76 15.68 29.11 1.61
N SER A 77 15.56 29.17 2.93
CA SER A 77 14.27 29.40 3.58
C SER A 77 14.09 30.90 3.81
N SER A 78 12.93 31.45 3.46
CA SER A 78 12.57 32.83 3.80
C SER A 78 12.36 32.99 5.31
N GLU A 79 12.26 34.24 5.79
CA GLU A 79 11.92 34.53 7.20
C GLU A 79 10.56 33.91 7.61
N LEU A 80 9.68 33.65 6.64
CA LEU A 80 8.38 33.00 6.83
C LEU A 80 8.44 31.46 6.71
N GLY A 81 9.63 30.88 6.57
CA GLY A 81 9.83 29.43 6.52
C GLY A 81 9.47 28.77 5.19
N VAL A 82 9.20 29.55 4.14
CA VAL A 82 8.93 29.05 2.78
C VAL A 82 10.26 28.75 2.11
N LEU A 83 10.39 27.58 1.47
CA LEU A 83 11.58 27.25 0.67
C LEU A 83 11.50 28.01 -0.67
N ILE A 84 12.46 28.89 -0.91
CA ILE A 84 12.56 29.70 -2.12
C ILE A 84 13.78 29.24 -2.91
N THR A 85 13.60 29.05 -4.22
CA THR A 85 14.70 28.85 -5.16
C THR A 85 15.15 30.21 -5.65
N GLY A 86 16.46 30.47 -5.60
CA GLY A 86 17.05 31.69 -6.11
C GLY A 86 18.37 31.44 -6.82
N TYR A 87 18.81 32.44 -7.57
CA TYR A 87 20.03 32.40 -8.37
C TYR A 87 21.02 33.45 -7.88
N ILE A 88 22.25 33.03 -7.58
CA ILE A 88 23.35 33.93 -7.20
C ILE A 88 24.47 33.87 -8.24
N HIS A 89 24.96 35.02 -8.66
CA HIS A 89 26.01 35.10 -9.69
C HIS A 89 27.35 34.63 -9.14
N SER A 90 28.14 33.93 -9.97
CA SER A 90 29.42 33.32 -9.62
C SER A 90 30.41 34.31 -9.02
N MET A 91 30.44 35.55 -9.52
CA MET A 91 31.29 36.63 -9.01
C MET A 91 31.09 37.01 -7.53
N PHE A 92 29.96 36.63 -6.93
CA PHE A 92 29.65 36.98 -5.53
C PHE A 92 30.09 35.91 -4.53
N VAL A 93 30.55 34.75 -5.00
CA VAL A 93 30.74 33.57 -4.16
C VAL A 93 32.00 32.78 -4.52
N ASP A 94 32.62 32.20 -3.49
CA ASP A 94 33.68 31.20 -3.66
C ASP A 94 33.14 29.80 -3.41
N VAL A 95 33.61 28.84 -4.20
CA VAL A 95 33.29 27.42 -4.03
C VAL A 95 34.14 26.84 -2.91
N ILE A 96 33.48 26.31 -1.88
CA ILE A 96 34.14 25.57 -0.81
C ILE A 96 34.02 24.09 -1.15
N ALA A 97 35.14 23.46 -1.53
CA ALA A 97 35.21 22.01 -1.61
C ALA A 97 34.94 21.43 -0.21
N ALA A 98 34.15 20.36 -0.14
CA ALA A 98 33.92 19.64 1.11
C ALA A 98 35.22 18.93 1.50
N GLU A 99 36.14 19.69 2.10
CA GLU A 99 37.39 19.20 2.65
C GLU A 99 37.12 18.56 4.01
N LEU A 100 37.54 17.31 4.14
CA LEU A 100 37.55 16.53 5.36
C LEU A 100 38.33 17.34 6.41
N GLU A 101 37.64 17.80 7.45
CA GLU A 101 38.28 18.51 8.56
C GLU A 101 39.40 17.62 9.15
N PRO A 102 40.66 18.09 9.21
CA PRO A 102 41.71 17.39 9.93
C PRO A 102 41.42 17.49 11.43
N GLU A 103 41.54 16.35 12.09
CA GLU A 103 41.42 16.16 13.54
C GLU A 103 42.32 17.17 14.28
N PRO A 104 41.78 17.98 15.21
CA PRO A 104 42.59 19.01 15.87
C PRO A 104 43.57 18.35 16.86
N GLU A 105 44.85 18.54 16.58
CA GLU A 105 45.96 18.28 17.48
C GLU A 105 45.78 19.12 18.77
N ILE A 106 45.90 18.44 19.92
CA ILE A 106 45.66 19.01 21.24
C ILE A 106 46.72 20.08 21.56
N VAL A 107 46.33 21.35 21.48
CA VAL A 107 47.05 22.46 22.12
C VAL A 107 46.22 22.91 23.32
N GLN A 108 46.77 22.77 24.52
CA GLN A 108 46.15 23.27 25.76
C GLN A 108 46.22 24.80 25.79
N GLU A 109 45.08 25.47 25.75
CA GLU A 109 44.95 26.92 25.96
C GLU A 109 44.34 27.20 27.36
N PRO A 110 44.73 28.30 28.05
CA PRO A 110 44.47 28.49 29.48
C PRO A 110 42.98 28.67 29.79
N VAL A 111 42.59 28.21 30.99
CA VAL A 111 41.24 28.29 31.56
C VAL A 111 40.66 29.71 31.45
N GLN A 112 39.72 29.92 30.53
CA GLN A 112 38.82 31.08 30.54
C GLN A 112 37.57 30.81 31.41
N PRO A 113 37.01 31.83 32.08
CA PRO A 113 35.87 31.67 32.99
C PRO A 113 34.62 31.13 32.27
N GLN A 114 33.93 30.19 32.92
CA GLN A 114 32.73 29.52 32.41
C GLN A 114 31.71 30.52 31.84
N ALA A 115 31.49 30.45 30.52
CA ALA A 115 30.34 31.07 29.88
C ALA A 115 29.08 30.32 30.34
N GLN A 116 28.12 31.08 30.88
CA GLN A 116 26.78 30.57 31.21
C GLN A 116 26.16 29.87 29.99
N PRO A 117 25.41 28.78 30.17
CA PRO A 117 24.78 28.07 29.07
C PRO A 117 23.83 29.01 28.33
N ARG A 118 24.12 29.27 27.04
CA ARG A 118 23.18 29.96 26.16
C ARG A 118 21.87 29.18 26.17
N PRO A 119 20.71 29.85 26.30
CA PRO A 119 19.43 29.18 26.21
C PRO A 119 19.37 28.43 24.88
N THR A 120 19.21 27.11 24.94
CA THR A 120 19.04 26.25 23.78
C THR A 120 17.86 26.79 22.99
N ARG A 121 18.13 27.42 21.83
CA ARG A 121 17.09 27.90 20.93
C ARG A 121 16.25 26.69 20.56
N ALA A 122 15.02 26.65 21.07
CA ALA A 122 14.10 25.54 20.82
C ALA A 122 14.02 25.34 19.30
N ARG A 123 14.35 24.13 18.85
CA ARG A 123 14.27 23.77 17.44
C ARG A 123 12.84 24.09 16.99
N PRO A 124 12.63 24.88 15.93
CA PRO A 124 11.28 25.18 15.47
C PRO A 124 10.53 23.86 15.29
N PRO A 125 9.28 23.77 15.77
CA PRO A 125 8.51 22.54 15.67
C PRO A 125 8.48 22.13 14.21
N ALA A 126 8.90 20.89 13.94
CA ALA A 126 8.95 20.36 12.58
C ALA A 126 7.55 20.52 11.95
N THR A 127 7.44 21.34 10.90
CA THR A 127 6.19 21.53 10.16
C THR A 127 5.71 20.17 9.67
N GLN A 128 4.62 19.67 10.25
CA GLN A 128 4.02 18.40 9.87
C GLN A 128 3.32 18.58 8.52
N SER A 129 3.51 17.63 7.60
CA SER A 129 2.75 17.63 6.35
C SER A 129 1.25 17.57 6.66
N LYS A 130 0.47 18.42 6.00
CA LYS A 130 -0.99 18.42 6.08
C LYS A 130 -1.62 17.34 5.20
N PHE A 131 -0.84 16.71 4.32
CA PHE A 131 -1.30 15.72 3.36
C PHE A 131 -0.38 14.51 3.34
N ASN A 132 -0.94 13.32 3.18
CA ASN A 132 -0.20 12.09 2.93
C ASN A 132 -0.80 11.28 1.78
N ILE A 133 0.04 10.40 1.23
CA ILE A 133 -0.33 9.37 0.27
C ILE A 133 0.24 8.07 0.83
N SER A 134 -0.56 7.01 0.80
CA SER A 134 -0.16 5.66 1.18
C SER A 134 -0.31 4.73 -0.01
N VAL A 135 0.64 3.80 -0.15
CA VAL A 135 0.57 2.68 -1.08
C VAL A 135 1.12 1.47 -0.35
N GLY A 136 0.44 0.33 -0.43
CA GLY A 136 0.87 -0.88 0.24
C GLY A 136 0.26 -2.14 -0.36
N ALA A 137 0.72 -3.29 0.11
CA ALA A 137 0.03 -4.55 -0.08
C ALA A 137 -0.94 -4.77 1.10
N PHE A 138 -2.00 -5.53 0.88
CA PHE A 138 -2.88 -6.00 1.94
C PHE A 138 -3.28 -7.44 1.74
N PHE A 139 -3.74 -8.04 2.83
CA PHE A 139 -4.32 -9.36 2.91
C PHE A 139 -5.69 -9.20 3.55
N SER A 140 -6.70 -9.85 2.98
CA SER A 140 -8.07 -9.87 3.46
C SER A 140 -8.46 -11.31 3.76
N ALA A 141 -9.09 -11.51 4.91
CA ALA A 141 -9.82 -12.71 5.24
C ALA A 141 -11.26 -12.26 5.50
N ALA A 142 -12.18 -12.57 4.60
CA ALA A 142 -13.60 -12.52 4.93
C ALA A 142 -13.97 -13.83 5.64
N GLN A 143 -15.03 -13.79 6.45
CA GLN A 143 -15.67 -15.01 6.96
C GLN A 143 -16.65 -15.50 5.89
N GLU A 144 -16.83 -16.82 5.79
CA GLU A 144 -17.86 -17.58 5.04
C GLU A 144 -18.66 -16.76 4.01
N MET A 145 -18.44 -17.02 2.72
CA MET A 145 -19.12 -16.23 1.68
C MET A 145 -20.60 -16.57 1.59
N TYR A 146 -20.93 -17.86 1.50
CA TYR A 146 -22.31 -18.33 1.66
C TYR A 146 -22.37 -19.85 1.92
N VAL A 147 -23.50 -20.25 2.50
CA VAL A 147 -23.98 -21.64 2.53
C VAL A 147 -25.39 -21.59 1.94
N ASN A 148 -25.65 -22.37 0.90
CA ASN A 148 -26.95 -22.41 0.24
C ASN A 148 -27.42 -23.86 0.13
N GLU A 149 -28.49 -24.16 0.85
CA GLU A 149 -29.13 -25.46 0.86
C GLU A 149 -30.47 -25.32 0.13
N TRP A 150 -30.70 -26.13 -0.89
CA TRP A 150 -31.98 -26.14 -1.59
C TRP A 150 -32.40 -27.55 -1.99
N SER A 151 -33.71 -27.72 -2.17
CA SER A 151 -34.28 -29.02 -2.51
C SER A 151 -35.25 -28.90 -3.67
N MET A 152 -35.36 -29.93 -4.50
CA MET A 152 -36.37 -30.01 -5.55
C MET A 152 -37.09 -31.36 -5.55
N ASP A 153 -38.34 -31.38 -6.04
CA ASP A 153 -39.08 -32.63 -6.25
C ASP A 153 -38.41 -33.43 -7.36
N TYR A 154 -38.01 -34.64 -7.01
CA TYR A 154 -37.39 -35.61 -7.89
C TYR A 154 -38.00 -36.98 -7.62
N LEU A 155 -38.76 -37.49 -8.59
CA LEU A 155 -39.52 -38.75 -8.48
C LEU A 155 -40.55 -38.78 -7.34
N GLY A 156 -41.08 -37.62 -6.93
CA GLY A 156 -42.05 -37.51 -5.83
C GLY A 156 -41.42 -37.53 -4.44
N GLU A 157 -40.10 -37.49 -4.34
CA GLU A 157 -39.34 -37.26 -3.12
C GLU A 157 -38.44 -36.03 -3.29
N LEU A 158 -37.82 -35.56 -2.20
CA LEU A 158 -36.94 -34.39 -2.26
C LEU A 158 -35.51 -34.85 -2.52
N LEU A 159 -34.91 -34.28 -3.57
CA LEU A 159 -33.48 -34.24 -3.79
C LEU A 159 -32.93 -32.99 -3.11
N TYR A 160 -31.76 -33.09 -2.47
CA TYR A 160 -31.08 -31.99 -1.79
C TYR A 160 -29.79 -31.62 -2.51
N VAL A 161 -29.49 -30.33 -2.52
CA VAL A 161 -28.22 -29.78 -2.98
C VAL A 161 -27.71 -28.83 -1.93
N ASP A 162 -26.51 -29.13 -1.45
CA ASP A 162 -25.79 -28.30 -0.51
C ASP A 162 -24.62 -27.66 -1.26
N ASP A 163 -24.64 -26.33 -1.35
CA ASP A 163 -23.65 -25.52 -2.07
C ASP A 163 -22.92 -24.62 -1.06
N TYR A 164 -21.63 -24.87 -0.91
CA TYR A 164 -20.78 -24.27 0.10
C TYR A 164 -19.60 -23.54 -0.53
N MET A 165 -19.41 -22.28 -0.16
CA MET A 165 -18.25 -21.51 -0.60
C MET A 165 -17.57 -20.78 0.56
N GLU A 166 -16.31 -21.13 0.81
CA GLU A 166 -15.48 -20.41 1.77
C GLU A 166 -14.95 -19.11 1.18
N SER A 167 -14.91 -18.10 2.04
CA SER A 167 -14.25 -16.86 1.68
C SER A 167 -12.78 -17.11 1.37
N PRO A 168 -12.27 -16.66 0.21
CA PRO A 168 -10.86 -16.78 -0.07
C PRO A 168 -10.07 -15.86 0.85
N TYR A 169 -8.86 -16.32 1.16
CA TYR A 169 -7.80 -15.40 1.48
C TYR A 169 -7.48 -14.58 0.23
N ALA A 170 -7.75 -13.28 0.28
CA ALA A 170 -7.50 -12.40 -0.85
C ALA A 170 -6.26 -11.55 -0.58
N THR A 171 -5.39 -11.44 -1.57
CA THR A 171 -4.23 -10.54 -1.51
C THR A 171 -4.35 -9.48 -2.56
N GLY A 172 -3.80 -8.31 -2.25
CA GLY A 172 -3.98 -7.18 -3.14
C GLY A 172 -3.14 -5.99 -2.79
N PHE A 173 -3.49 -4.86 -3.40
CA PHE A 173 -2.87 -3.58 -3.14
C PHE A 173 -3.87 -2.58 -2.57
N THR A 174 -3.35 -1.65 -1.79
CA THR A 174 -4.08 -0.50 -1.26
C THR A 174 -3.38 0.78 -1.65
N ALA A 175 -4.16 1.79 -2.00
CA ALA A 175 -3.72 3.15 -2.25
C ALA A 175 -4.63 4.09 -1.47
N GLY A 176 -4.05 5.03 -0.74
CA GLY A 176 -4.80 5.96 0.08
C GLY A 176 -4.24 7.37 0.06
N PHE A 177 -5.05 8.29 0.54
CA PHE A 177 -4.67 9.66 0.81
C PHE A 177 -5.26 10.08 2.15
N GLY A 178 -4.63 11.08 2.74
CA GLY A 178 -5.03 11.63 4.02
C GLY A 178 -4.78 13.12 4.09
N LEU A 179 -5.73 13.84 4.69
CA LEU A 179 -5.71 15.28 4.88
C LEU A 179 -5.91 15.60 6.36
N PHE A 180 -4.89 16.16 6.99
CA PHE A 180 -4.95 16.58 8.38
C PHE A 180 -5.79 17.84 8.54
N LEU A 181 -6.97 17.67 9.15
CA LEU A 181 -7.85 18.76 9.54
C LEU A 181 -7.35 19.44 10.82
N MET A 182 -6.73 18.65 11.71
CA MET A 182 -6.07 19.09 12.94
C MET A 182 -4.78 18.29 13.14
N PRO A 183 -3.85 18.69 14.04
CA PRO A 183 -2.58 17.97 14.23
C PRO A 183 -2.73 16.46 14.53
N LYS A 184 -3.87 16.05 15.11
CA LYS A 184 -4.20 14.67 15.46
C LYS A 184 -5.40 14.08 14.70
N ILE A 185 -6.06 14.85 13.84
CA ILE A 185 -7.28 14.41 13.14
C ILE A 185 -7.02 14.49 11.65
N GLU A 186 -7.17 13.35 10.99
CA GLU A 186 -7.00 13.18 9.55
C GLU A 186 -8.29 12.68 8.93
N LEU A 187 -8.69 13.32 7.83
CA LEU A 187 -9.66 12.77 6.89
C LEU A 187 -8.92 11.84 5.93
N PHE A 188 -9.33 10.58 5.85
CA PHE A 188 -8.71 9.62 4.94
C PHE A 188 -9.69 9.17 3.85
N GLY A 189 -9.12 8.80 2.71
CA GLY A 189 -9.78 8.02 1.67
C GLY A 189 -8.81 6.97 1.14
N SER A 190 -9.28 5.74 0.93
CA SER A 190 -8.47 4.65 0.42
C SER A 190 -9.25 3.76 -0.55
N PHE A 191 -8.52 3.19 -1.49
CA PHE A 191 -8.96 2.18 -2.43
C PHE A 191 -8.11 0.93 -2.23
N ALA A 192 -8.76 -0.23 -2.12
CA ALA A 192 -8.10 -1.52 -2.06
C ALA A 192 -8.68 -2.42 -3.15
N SER A 193 -7.80 -3.17 -3.84
CA SER A 193 -8.20 -4.15 -4.85
C SER A 193 -7.47 -5.46 -4.57
N ALA A 194 -8.22 -6.54 -4.44
CA ALA A 194 -7.70 -7.87 -4.20
C ALA A 194 -8.42 -8.92 -5.06
N SER A 195 -7.72 -10.02 -5.27
CA SER A 195 -8.27 -11.26 -5.79
C SER A 195 -7.84 -12.40 -4.88
N GLY A 196 -8.60 -13.48 -4.93
CA GLY A 196 -8.29 -14.72 -4.25
C GLY A 196 -8.99 -15.87 -4.95
N ASP A 197 -8.65 -17.07 -4.54
CA ASP A 197 -9.19 -18.30 -5.12
C ASP A 197 -10.09 -18.92 -4.05
N PRO A 198 -11.42 -18.83 -4.20
CA PRO A 198 -12.35 -19.35 -3.20
C PRO A 198 -12.29 -20.87 -3.20
N TRP A 199 -12.39 -21.46 -2.01
CA TRP A 199 -12.68 -22.88 -1.90
C TRP A 199 -14.19 -23.08 -2.01
N TRP A 200 -14.60 -24.04 -2.80
CA TRP A 200 -15.99 -24.35 -3.10
C TRP A 200 -16.20 -25.85 -3.11
N GLU A 201 -17.36 -26.29 -2.62
CA GLU A 201 -17.80 -27.67 -2.56
C GLU A 201 -19.32 -27.72 -2.77
N MET A 202 -19.78 -28.71 -3.53
CA MET A 202 -21.20 -29.00 -3.69
C MET A 202 -21.45 -30.48 -3.47
N GLU A 203 -22.45 -30.77 -2.65
CA GLU A 203 -22.96 -32.12 -2.38
C GLU A 203 -24.37 -32.25 -2.97
N LEU A 204 -24.61 -33.36 -3.68
CA LEU A 204 -25.90 -33.68 -4.30
C LEU A 204 -26.45 -34.97 -3.68
N GLU A 205 -27.57 -34.90 -2.98
CA GLU A 205 -28.23 -36.06 -2.37
C GLU A 205 -29.51 -36.41 -3.12
N ILE A 206 -29.57 -37.63 -3.69
CA ILE A 206 -30.71 -38.13 -4.45
C ILE A 206 -31.40 -39.28 -3.70
N PRO A 207 -32.74 -39.21 -3.50
CA PRO A 207 -33.50 -40.30 -2.88
C PRO A 207 -33.49 -41.58 -3.72
N SER A 208 -33.56 -42.73 -3.05
CA SER A 208 -33.61 -44.02 -3.74
C SER A 208 -35.00 -44.32 -4.30
N PRO A 209 -35.10 -44.67 -5.60
CA PRO A 209 -36.37 -45.07 -6.18
C PRO A 209 -36.83 -46.47 -5.73
N TYR A 210 -35.98 -47.23 -5.02
CA TYR A 210 -36.24 -48.62 -4.64
C TYR A 210 -36.40 -48.81 -3.13
N LEU A 211 -35.69 -48.02 -2.33
CA LEU A 211 -35.58 -48.20 -0.88
C LEU A 211 -35.78 -46.85 -0.20
N PHE A 212 -36.88 -46.70 0.53
CA PHE A 212 -37.08 -45.53 1.39
C PHE A 212 -35.91 -45.43 2.38
N ASP A 213 -35.40 -44.21 2.59
CA ASP A 213 -34.29 -43.88 3.49
C ASP A 213 -32.89 -44.44 3.11
N ASP A 214 -32.64 -44.72 1.82
CA ASP A 214 -31.30 -45.08 1.30
C ASP A 214 -30.81 -44.11 0.21
N PRO A 215 -30.55 -42.83 0.54
CA PRO A 215 -30.12 -41.85 -0.45
C PRO A 215 -28.72 -42.16 -1.00
N ARG A 216 -28.46 -41.72 -2.23
CA ARG A 216 -27.13 -41.72 -2.84
C ARG A 216 -26.65 -40.29 -2.99
N TRP A 217 -25.36 -40.10 -2.79
CA TRP A 217 -24.73 -38.80 -2.87
C TRP A 217 -23.51 -38.85 -3.78
N ASP A 218 -23.21 -37.70 -4.38
CA ASP A 218 -21.96 -37.42 -5.08
C ASP A 218 -21.56 -35.97 -4.76
N ASP A 219 -20.27 -35.70 -4.76
CA ASP A 219 -19.68 -34.42 -4.41
C ASP A 219 -18.68 -33.96 -5.46
N ILE A 220 -18.58 -32.64 -5.64
CA ILE A 220 -17.57 -32.01 -6.47
C ILE A 220 -17.05 -30.77 -5.79
N ASP A 221 -15.73 -30.59 -5.84
CA ASP A 221 -15.07 -29.47 -5.19
C ASP A 221 -14.25 -28.64 -6.18
N SER A 222 -13.71 -27.53 -5.67
CA SER A 222 -12.83 -26.64 -6.42
C SER A 222 -11.55 -27.30 -6.97
N GLU A 223 -11.13 -28.47 -6.47
CA GLU A 223 -9.96 -29.19 -6.98
C GLU A 223 -10.27 -30.00 -8.26
N ALA A 224 -11.54 -30.27 -8.54
CA ALA A 224 -11.98 -30.93 -9.76
C ALA A 224 -11.81 -30.06 -11.03
N PHE A 225 -11.65 -28.74 -10.87
CA PHE A 225 -11.50 -27.80 -11.99
C PHE A 225 -10.04 -27.68 -12.45
N SER A 226 -9.88 -27.39 -13.74
CA SER A 226 -8.55 -27.08 -14.29
C SER A 226 -8.06 -25.71 -13.79
N GLU A 227 -6.74 -25.47 -13.79
CA GLU A 227 -6.18 -24.15 -13.43
C GLU A 227 -6.78 -22.99 -14.26
N ASP A 228 -7.28 -23.27 -15.46
CA ASP A 228 -7.90 -22.26 -16.34
C ASP A 228 -9.39 -22.00 -16.03
N ASP A 229 -10.03 -22.87 -15.22
CA ASP A 229 -11.46 -22.83 -14.86
C ASP A 229 -11.68 -22.50 -13.37
N GLN A 230 -10.69 -21.91 -12.70
CA GLN A 230 -10.82 -21.52 -11.29
C GLN A 230 -11.85 -20.42 -11.10
N LEU A 231 -12.64 -20.56 -10.03
CA LEU A 231 -13.68 -19.61 -9.65
C LEU A 231 -13.12 -18.21 -9.44
N ILE A 232 -13.76 -17.22 -10.08
CA ILE A 232 -13.35 -15.84 -9.96
C ILE A 232 -13.81 -15.27 -8.62
N TYR A 233 -12.87 -14.78 -7.80
CA TYR A 233 -13.17 -13.84 -6.72
C TYR A 233 -12.33 -12.56 -6.85
N LYS A 234 -13.01 -11.42 -7.01
CA LYS A 234 -12.39 -10.09 -7.07
C LYS A 234 -13.13 -9.14 -6.15
N GLN A 235 -12.38 -8.42 -5.33
CA GLN A 235 -12.92 -7.48 -4.36
C GLN A 235 -12.26 -6.11 -4.53
N ASN A 236 -13.10 -5.07 -4.63
CA ASN A 236 -12.68 -3.68 -4.63
C ASN A 236 -13.36 -2.94 -3.49
N ILE A 237 -12.57 -2.28 -2.64
CA ILE A 237 -13.05 -1.60 -1.44
C ILE A 237 -12.68 -0.13 -1.53
N PHE A 238 -13.68 0.74 -1.46
CA PHE A 238 -13.49 2.18 -1.28
C PHE A 238 -13.83 2.54 0.16
N SER A 239 -12.86 3.04 0.92
CA SER A 239 -13.06 3.42 2.32
C SER A 239 -12.79 4.91 2.52
N PHE A 240 -13.56 5.54 3.40
CA PHE A 240 -13.38 6.93 3.79
C PHE A 240 -13.74 7.10 5.27
N GLY A 241 -13.15 8.10 5.92
CA GLY A 241 -13.43 8.32 7.33
C GLY A 241 -12.44 9.25 8.01
N LEU A 242 -12.36 9.13 9.33
CA LEU A 242 -11.44 9.90 10.14
C LEU A 242 -10.45 8.99 10.86
N ASN A 243 -9.19 9.39 10.88
CA ASN A 243 -8.15 8.84 11.74
C ASN A 243 -7.85 9.82 12.89
N LEU A 244 -7.82 9.30 14.12
CA LEU A 244 -7.37 9.97 15.32
C LEU A 244 -5.99 9.44 15.71
N TYR A 245 -4.98 10.29 15.58
CA TYR A 245 -3.61 10.00 15.99
C TYR A 245 -3.46 10.19 17.50
N LEU A 246 -3.38 9.06 18.22
CA LEU A 246 -3.15 9.02 19.67
C LEU A 246 -1.75 9.56 20.00
N MET A 247 -0.77 9.19 19.18
CA MET A 247 0.62 9.64 19.26
C MET A 247 1.11 10.03 17.87
N ARG A 248 1.78 11.19 17.74
CA ARG A 248 2.41 11.67 16.49
C ARG A 248 3.80 12.28 16.73
N THR A 249 4.34 12.06 17.92
CA THR A 249 5.60 12.64 18.40
C THR A 249 6.71 11.59 18.33
N GLY A 250 7.87 11.98 17.80
CA GLY A 250 9.00 11.07 17.64
C GLY A 250 8.98 10.30 16.32
N LYS A 251 9.44 9.05 16.34
CA LYS A 251 9.52 8.17 15.17
C LYS A 251 8.23 7.40 14.89
N TRP A 252 7.38 7.23 15.90
CA TRP A 252 6.16 6.43 15.79
C TRP A 252 4.92 7.32 15.78
N SER A 253 3.96 6.96 14.93
CA SER A 253 2.60 7.46 15.01
C SER A 253 1.67 6.28 15.27
N LEU A 254 0.73 6.42 16.21
CA LEU A 254 -0.32 5.42 16.44
C LEU A 254 -1.66 6.09 16.18
N TYR A 255 -2.54 5.42 15.46
CA TYR A 255 -3.86 5.94 15.15
C TYR A 255 -4.94 4.86 15.24
N ILE A 256 -6.14 5.33 15.57
CA ILE A 256 -7.38 4.58 15.42
C ILE A 256 -8.27 5.38 14.47
N GLY A 257 -9.12 4.71 13.71
CA GLY A 257 -9.98 5.38 12.76
C GLY A 257 -11.29 4.63 12.55
N GLY A 258 -12.20 5.30 11.88
CA GLY A 258 -13.43 4.67 11.44
C GLY A 258 -14.17 5.53 10.43
N GLY A 259 -15.08 4.89 9.72
CA GLY A 259 -15.87 5.54 8.70
C GLY A 259 -16.68 4.55 7.87
N GLY A 260 -16.94 4.89 6.61
CA GLY A 260 -17.71 4.09 5.69
C GLY A 260 -16.82 3.37 4.68
N SER A 261 -17.26 2.19 4.26
CA SER A 261 -16.65 1.43 3.17
C SER A 261 -17.73 1.01 2.18
N TYR A 262 -17.44 1.15 0.89
CA TYR A 262 -18.23 0.58 -0.19
C TYR A 262 -17.43 -0.57 -0.80
N ILE A 263 -17.99 -1.78 -0.70
CA ILE A 263 -17.39 -3.03 -1.15
C ILE A 263 -18.09 -3.43 -2.44
N MET A 264 -17.30 -3.70 -3.46
CA MET A 264 -17.74 -4.31 -4.72
C MET A 264 -17.02 -5.63 -4.88
N THR A 265 -17.79 -6.70 -4.83
CA THR A 265 -17.31 -8.07 -5.00
C THR A 265 -17.87 -8.62 -6.30
N THR A 266 -17.00 -9.20 -7.11
CA THR A 266 -17.37 -10.05 -8.25
C THR A 266 -17.01 -11.47 -7.87
N VAL A 267 -18.01 -12.35 -7.89
CA VAL A 267 -17.86 -13.76 -7.55
C VAL A 267 -18.67 -14.62 -8.50
N GLU A 268 -18.15 -15.79 -8.86
CA GLU A 268 -18.89 -16.80 -9.62
C GLU A 268 -19.69 -17.67 -8.66
N LEU A 269 -21.01 -17.71 -8.84
CA LEU A 269 -21.93 -18.49 -8.01
C LEU A 269 -22.46 -19.68 -8.81
N LEU A 270 -22.75 -20.79 -8.15
CA LEU A 270 -23.36 -21.96 -8.78
C LEU A 270 -24.70 -21.55 -9.42
N TYR A 271 -24.84 -21.84 -10.72
CA TYR A 271 -26.04 -21.52 -11.50
C TYR A 271 -26.81 -22.77 -11.91
N ASP A 272 -26.10 -23.82 -12.36
CA ASP A 272 -26.72 -25.05 -12.85
C ASP A 272 -25.85 -26.28 -12.58
N VAL A 273 -26.50 -27.43 -12.41
CA VAL A 273 -25.87 -28.73 -12.12
C VAL A 273 -26.46 -29.77 -13.05
N ALA A 274 -25.62 -30.40 -13.85
CA ALA A 274 -25.98 -31.57 -14.64
C ALA A 274 -25.48 -32.82 -13.93
N PHE A 275 -26.36 -33.82 -13.80
CA PHE A 275 -26.02 -35.11 -13.19
C PHE A 275 -26.69 -36.26 -13.94
N THR A 276 -26.08 -37.43 -13.81
CA THR A 276 -26.58 -38.70 -14.31
C THR A 276 -26.99 -39.57 -13.13
N HIS A 277 -28.23 -40.06 -13.16
CA HIS A 277 -28.75 -41.02 -12.18
C HIS A 277 -28.88 -42.39 -12.84
N ASN A 278 -28.02 -43.33 -12.45
CA ASN A 278 -27.99 -44.70 -12.96
C ASN A 278 -28.82 -45.63 -12.07
N TRP A 279 -29.71 -46.42 -12.68
CA TRP A 279 -30.58 -47.35 -11.95
C TRP A 279 -30.27 -48.80 -12.29
N TYR A 280 -30.22 -49.65 -11.27
CA TYR A 280 -29.95 -51.08 -11.38
C TYR A 280 -31.12 -51.90 -10.79
N PRO A 281 -32.21 -52.12 -11.55
CA PRO A 281 -33.43 -52.75 -11.03
C PRO A 281 -33.23 -54.17 -10.50
N LEU A 282 -32.25 -54.91 -11.01
CA LEU A 282 -31.99 -56.29 -10.62
C LEU A 282 -31.35 -56.41 -9.23
N THR A 283 -30.63 -55.38 -8.80
CA THR A 283 -29.96 -55.31 -7.50
C THR A 283 -30.65 -54.36 -6.54
N SER A 284 -31.71 -53.66 -6.99
CA SER A 284 -32.35 -52.57 -6.24
C SER A 284 -31.36 -51.49 -5.83
N ASP A 285 -30.37 -51.24 -6.70
CA ASP A 285 -29.28 -50.30 -6.45
C ASP A 285 -29.37 -49.12 -7.42
N HIS A 286 -28.75 -48.01 -7.05
CA HIS A 286 -28.65 -46.81 -7.87
C HIS A 286 -27.37 -46.04 -7.54
N ASP A 287 -26.98 -45.18 -8.46
CA ASP A 287 -25.75 -44.39 -8.42
C ASP A 287 -26.00 -43.01 -9.02
N VAL A 288 -25.38 -41.98 -8.46
CA VAL A 288 -25.45 -40.60 -8.95
C VAL A 288 -24.05 -40.13 -9.29
N VAL A 289 -23.93 -39.45 -10.42
CA VAL A 289 -22.68 -38.84 -10.87
C VAL A 289 -22.97 -37.42 -11.32
N ILE A 290 -22.26 -36.45 -10.76
CA ILE A 290 -22.25 -35.05 -11.23
C ILE A 290 -21.45 -35.01 -12.53
N ASP A 291 -22.12 -34.66 -13.63
CA ASP A 291 -21.51 -34.61 -14.96
C ASP A 291 -20.79 -33.28 -15.21
N SER A 292 -21.41 -32.18 -14.79
CA SER A 292 -20.85 -30.84 -14.93
C SER A 292 -21.61 -29.83 -14.07
N VAL A 293 -20.91 -28.79 -13.64
CA VAL A 293 -21.50 -27.62 -12.98
C VAL A 293 -21.24 -26.37 -13.78
N THR A 294 -22.17 -25.43 -13.73
CA THR A 294 -22.09 -24.13 -14.41
C THR A 294 -22.17 -23.01 -13.38
N PHE A 295 -21.28 -22.03 -13.51
CA PHE A 295 -21.26 -20.85 -12.65
C PHE A 295 -21.68 -19.59 -13.42
N GLU A 296 -22.25 -18.62 -12.70
CA GLU A 296 -22.60 -17.29 -13.23
C GLU A 296 -21.88 -16.18 -12.44
N GLU A 297 -21.25 -15.25 -13.17
CA GLU A 297 -20.61 -14.06 -12.57
C GLU A 297 -21.68 -13.16 -11.92
N THR A 298 -21.64 -13.08 -10.59
CA THR A 298 -22.51 -12.24 -9.78
C THR A 298 -21.74 -11.06 -9.19
N LYS A 299 -22.35 -9.88 -9.22
CA LYS A 299 -21.80 -8.66 -8.62
C LYS A 299 -22.57 -8.30 -7.37
N ILE A 300 -21.87 -8.35 -6.24
CA ILE A 300 -22.42 -8.02 -4.92
C ILE A 300 -21.80 -6.71 -4.47
N ASN A 301 -22.65 -5.73 -4.20
CA ASN A 301 -22.25 -4.41 -3.73
C ASN A 301 -22.85 -4.13 -2.37
N THR A 302 -22.01 -3.84 -1.39
CA THR A 302 -22.46 -3.61 -0.01
C THR A 302 -21.78 -2.37 0.56
N PHE A 303 -22.54 -1.58 1.33
CA PHE A 303 -21.98 -0.52 2.14
C PHE A 303 -21.85 -0.99 3.58
N GLY A 304 -20.67 -0.79 4.17
CA GLY A 304 -20.36 -1.17 5.53
C GLY A 304 -19.68 -0.05 6.31
N PHE A 305 -19.49 -0.28 7.60
CA PHE A 305 -18.70 0.58 8.47
C PHE A 305 -17.35 -0.06 8.72
N ASN A 306 -16.28 0.73 8.60
CA ASN A 306 -14.95 0.28 8.95
C ASN A 306 -14.51 0.82 10.31
N PHE A 307 -13.75 0.00 11.01
CA PHE A 307 -12.93 0.37 12.15
C PHE A 307 -11.47 0.05 11.81
N LYS A 308 -10.58 0.98 12.11
CA LYS A 308 -9.18 0.93 11.72
C LYS A 308 -8.29 1.12 12.93
N PHE A 309 -7.18 0.41 12.97
CA PHE A 309 -6.06 0.70 13.85
C PHE A 309 -4.77 0.61 13.05
N GLY A 310 -3.84 1.51 13.29
CA GLY A 310 -2.58 1.49 12.56
C GLY A 310 -1.44 2.15 13.29
N ALA A 311 -0.25 1.83 12.80
CA ALA A 311 1.01 2.35 13.27
C ALA A 311 1.84 2.81 12.08
N GLU A 312 2.47 3.98 12.21
CA GLU A 312 3.43 4.50 11.25
C GLU A 312 4.81 4.60 11.89
N LEU A 313 5.83 4.15 11.18
CA LEU A 313 7.23 4.37 11.49
C LEU A 313 7.81 5.38 10.52
N ARG A 314 8.23 6.54 11.04
CA ARG A 314 8.94 7.56 10.29
C ARG A 314 10.35 7.09 9.97
N VAL A 315 10.62 6.87 8.69
CA VAL A 315 11.96 6.52 8.16
C VAL A 315 12.74 7.78 7.78
N SER A 316 12.07 8.76 7.19
CA SER A 316 12.66 10.07 6.84
C SER A 316 11.72 11.22 7.19
N ARG A 317 12.06 12.46 6.83
CA ARG A 317 11.20 13.62 7.11
C ARG A 317 9.78 13.46 6.56
N ASN A 318 9.65 12.79 5.40
CA ASN A 318 8.39 12.70 4.65
C ASN A 318 8.03 11.25 4.25
N ILE A 319 8.81 10.25 4.67
CA ILE A 319 8.59 8.84 4.31
C ILE A 319 8.29 8.06 5.58
N PHE A 320 7.20 7.31 5.53
CA PHE A 320 6.70 6.49 6.61
C PHE A 320 6.48 5.07 6.09
N LEU A 321 6.82 4.08 6.90
CA LEU A 321 6.29 2.73 6.77
C LEU A 321 5.04 2.66 7.62
N PHE A 322 4.00 1.98 7.16
CA PHE A 322 2.77 1.82 7.93
C PHE A 322 2.37 0.35 8.01
N LEU A 323 1.69 0.02 9.10
CA LEU A 323 0.98 -1.23 9.29
C LEU A 323 -0.43 -0.86 9.76
N GLU A 324 -1.44 -1.44 9.13
CA GLU A 324 -2.83 -1.13 9.40
C GLU A 324 -3.65 -2.43 9.48
N GLY A 325 -4.47 -2.53 10.51
CA GLY A 325 -5.56 -3.48 10.57
C GLY A 325 -6.89 -2.74 10.36
N MET A 326 -7.75 -3.31 9.52
CA MET A 326 -9.08 -2.80 9.24
C MET A 326 -10.10 -3.92 9.42
N TYR A 327 -11.12 -3.64 10.20
CA TYR A 327 -12.32 -4.47 10.29
C TYR A 327 -13.46 -3.76 9.58
N ILE A 328 -14.20 -4.48 8.74
CA ILE A 328 -15.36 -3.93 8.02
C ILE A 328 -16.57 -4.75 8.42
N SER A 329 -17.60 -4.08 8.96
CA SER A 329 -18.92 -4.65 9.17
C SER A 329 -19.76 -4.27 7.96
N ALA A 330 -20.07 -5.24 7.10
CA ALA A 330 -20.83 -5.07 5.88
C ALA A 330 -22.00 -6.04 5.83
#